data_AF-A0A8T4T6B5-F1
#
_entry.id   AF-A0A8T4T6B5-F1
#
_cell.length_a   1.000
_cell.length_b   1.000
_cell.length_c   1.000
_cell.angle_alpha   90.00
_cell.angle_beta   90.00
_cell.angle_gamma   90.00
#
_symmetry.space_group_name_H-M   'P 1'
#
loop_
_entity.id
_entity.type
_entity.pdbx_description
1 polymer ?
#
loop_
_entity_poly.entity_id
_entity_poly.type
_entity_poly.pdbx_seq_one_letter_code
_entity_poly.pdbx_strand_id
1 'polypeptide(L)'
;MPYTEIKEKNGKKYYYRVRSIRKNGKVSKQRIYLGANLGKQQISKKELEADKELMYLNNLLNGKEIKELEKIKEKYKKQPKEGFENRYEVFTSDFTYNSTAIEGNTLTLQETAQLLFEGLTPRRSMREVNEVLNHKNAFDFILNYKGDITKKFICELHKILVKDTLKDDLKNQIGCFRNIQVYIRGTNWLPPKPEEVC
;
A
#
# COMPACT_ATOMS: atom_id res chain seq x y z
N MET A 1 -6.27 1.15 17.18
CA MET A 1 -6.66 1.97 16.00
C MET A 1 -7.60 3.08 16.46
N PRO A 2 -7.59 4.27 15.81
CA PRO A 2 -8.56 5.31 16.10
C PRO A 2 -9.97 4.88 15.68
N TYR A 3 -10.98 5.28 16.45
CA TYR A 3 -12.39 5.04 16.15
C TYR A 3 -13.21 6.30 16.44
N THR A 4 -14.43 6.35 15.92
CA THR A 4 -15.31 7.50 16.10
C THR A 4 -16.31 7.22 17.22
N GLU A 5 -16.21 7.99 18.30
CA GLU A 5 -17.10 7.94 19.46
C GLU A 5 -18.20 8.98 19.28
N ILE A 6 -19.46 8.55 19.35
CA ILE A 6 -20.64 9.44 19.24
C ILE A 6 -21.19 9.67 20.63
N LYS A 7 -21.36 10.93 21.02
CA LYS A 7 -22.03 11.31 22.27
C LYS A 7 -23.29 12.10 21.97
N GLU A 8 -24.39 11.75 22.61
CA GLU A 8 -25.65 12.47 22.47
C GLU A 8 -25.94 13.30 23.72
N LYS A 9 -26.24 14.59 23.53
CA LYS A 9 -26.61 15.49 24.62
C LYS A 9 -27.64 16.49 24.11
N ASN A 10 -28.78 16.59 24.80
CA ASN A 10 -29.90 17.48 24.44
C ASN A 10 -30.33 17.35 22.96
N GLY A 11 -30.43 16.13 22.45
CA GLY A 11 -30.83 15.84 21.05
C GLY A 11 -29.79 16.20 19.98
N LYS A 12 -28.58 16.60 20.37
CA LYS A 12 -27.45 16.84 19.45
C LYS A 12 -26.44 15.71 19.56
N LYS A 13 -25.98 15.21 18.40
CA LYS A 13 -24.91 14.22 18.29
C LYS A 13 -23.57 14.91 18.12
N TYR A 14 -22.61 14.59 18.97
CA TYR A 14 -21.25 15.10 18.96
C TYR A 14 -20.30 13.98 18.58
N TYR A 15 -19.46 14.24 17.59
CA TYR A 15 -18.53 13.25 17.03
C TYR A 15 -17.12 13.52 17.51
N TYR A 16 -16.45 12.49 18.03
CA TYR A 16 -15.06 12.54 18.48
C TYR A 16 -14.25 11.45 17.80
N ARG A 17 -13.08 11.79 17.25
CA ARG A 17 -12.09 10.81 16.82
C ARG A 17 -11.22 10.44 18.02
N VAL A 18 -11.17 9.16 18.37
CA VAL A 18 -10.60 8.68 19.63
C VAL A 18 -9.49 7.69 19.38
N ARG A 19 -8.34 7.89 20.05
CA ARG A 19 -7.22 6.94 20.10
C ARG A 19 -7.02 6.46 21.54
N SER A 20 -7.11 5.14 21.74
CA SER A 20 -6.72 4.50 22.99
C SER A 20 -5.20 4.33 23.05
N ILE A 21 -4.57 4.79 24.13
CA ILE A 21 -3.14 4.70 24.39
C ILE A 21 -2.95 3.97 25.72
N ARG A 22 -2.04 3.00 25.76
CA ARG A 22 -1.67 2.31 27.00
C ARG A 22 -0.33 2.84 27.48
N LYS A 23 -0.30 3.40 28.70
CA LYS A 23 0.94 3.82 29.38
C LYS A 23 0.92 3.28 30.81
N ASN A 24 1.98 2.57 31.22
CA ASN A 24 2.15 2.02 32.57
C ASN A 24 0.93 1.21 33.05
N GLY A 25 0.42 0.31 32.19
CA GLY A 25 -0.74 -0.52 32.50
C GLY A 25 -2.11 0.18 32.43
N LYS A 26 -2.17 1.52 32.46
CA LYS A 26 -3.41 2.29 32.37
C LYS A 26 -3.75 2.66 30.92
N VAL A 27 -5.03 2.52 30.56
CA VAL A 27 -5.56 2.94 29.26
C VAL A 27 -6.05 4.39 29.37
N SER A 28 -5.51 5.28 28.54
CA SER A 28 -6.00 6.64 28.36
C SER A 28 -6.57 6.82 26.95
N LYS A 29 -7.51 7.76 26.80
CA LYS A 29 -8.15 8.07 25.51
C LYS A 29 -7.78 9.49 25.11
N GLN A 30 -7.05 9.66 24.00
CA GLN A 30 -6.93 10.94 23.32
C GLN A 30 -8.15 11.13 22.40
N ARG A 31 -8.73 12.33 22.40
CA ARG A 31 -9.93 12.65 21.63
C ARG A 31 -9.74 13.94 20.86
N ILE A 32 -10.11 13.94 19.58
CA ILE A 32 -10.24 15.13 18.74
C ILE A 32 -11.70 15.34 18.43
N TYR A 33 -12.20 16.55 18.64
CA TYR A 33 -13.58 16.90 18.37
C TYR A 33 -13.80 17.17 16.88
N LEU A 34 -14.73 16.47 16.25
CA LEU A 34 -15.03 16.60 14.83
C LEU A 34 -16.15 17.63 14.59
N GLY A 35 -17.14 17.71 15.49
CA GLY A 35 -18.28 18.62 15.34
C GLY A 35 -19.59 18.01 15.83
N ALA A 36 -20.67 18.79 15.73
CA ALA A 36 -22.03 18.38 16.11
C ALA A 36 -22.92 18.24 14.87
N ASN A 37 -23.83 17.25 14.89
CA ASN A 37 -24.85 16.99 13.87
C ASN A 37 -24.30 16.99 12.43
N LEU A 38 -23.12 16.40 12.24
CA LEU A 38 -22.46 16.30 10.94
C LEU A 38 -23.11 15.22 10.06
N GLY A 39 -23.15 15.49 8.75
CA GLY A 39 -23.49 14.48 7.75
C GLY A 39 -22.34 13.51 7.47
N LYS A 40 -22.64 12.34 6.89
CA LYS A 40 -21.67 11.25 6.66
C LYS A 40 -20.42 11.68 5.88
N GLN A 41 -20.59 12.51 4.83
CA GLN A 41 -19.47 13.02 4.04
C GLN A 41 -18.59 14.00 4.83
N GLN A 42 -19.19 14.86 5.66
CA GLN A 42 -18.46 15.80 6.50
C GLN A 42 -17.69 15.07 7.61
N ILE A 43 -18.28 14.03 8.20
CA ILE A 43 -17.61 13.16 9.19
C ILE A 43 -16.37 12.55 8.56
N SER A 44 -16.49 11.91 7.39
CA SER A 44 -15.36 11.24 6.72
C SER A 44 -14.19 12.19 6.42
N LYS A 45 -14.47 13.41 5.94
CA LYS A 45 -13.43 14.41 5.70
C LYS A 45 -12.71 14.81 7.00
N LYS A 46 -13.47 15.05 8.08
CA LYS A 46 -12.90 15.45 9.37
C LYS A 46 -12.20 14.31 10.10
N GLU A 47 -12.62 13.06 9.91
CA GLU A 47 -11.91 11.88 10.40
C GLU A 47 -10.52 11.79 9.78
N LEU A 48 -10.38 12.04 8.47
CA LEU A 48 -9.10 12.05 7.77
C LEU A 48 -8.15 13.13 8.32
N GLU A 49 -8.67 14.34 8.59
CA GLU A 49 -7.91 15.43 9.20
C GLU A 49 -7.50 15.09 10.64
N ALA A 50 -8.44 14.59 11.45
CA ALA A 50 -8.19 14.20 12.84
C ALA A 50 -7.25 12.98 12.95
N ASP A 51 -7.24 12.06 11.98
CA ASP A 51 -6.32 10.92 11.97
C ASP A 51 -4.89 11.36 11.64
N LYS A 52 -4.70 12.40 10.82
CA LYS A 52 -3.40 13.06 10.63
C LYS A 52 -2.93 13.70 11.95
N GLU A 53 -3.84 14.38 12.66
CA GLU A 53 -3.55 15.06 13.92
C GLU A 53 -3.31 14.08 15.09
N LEU A 54 -4.03 12.96 15.16
CA LEU A 54 -3.81 11.86 16.13
C LEU A 54 -2.51 11.05 15.89
N MET A 55 -1.67 11.51 14.97
CA MET A 55 -0.33 10.99 14.70
C MET A 55 -0.32 9.50 14.38
N TYR A 56 -0.85 9.11 13.22
CA TYR A 56 -0.54 7.78 12.67
C TYR A 56 0.88 7.73 12.08
N LEU A 57 1.30 8.79 11.36
CA LEU A 57 2.60 8.85 10.68
C LEU A 57 3.79 9.13 11.63
N ASN A 58 3.60 9.94 12.68
CA ASN A 58 4.68 10.23 13.64
C ASN A 58 5.05 9.04 14.55
N ASN A 59 4.34 7.91 14.46
CA ASN A 59 4.79 6.65 15.08
C ASN A 59 5.44 5.70 14.06
N LEU A 60 5.32 5.98 12.76
CA LEU A 60 5.94 5.17 11.71
C LEU A 60 7.33 5.69 11.38
N LEU A 61 7.48 7.02 11.31
CA LEU A 61 8.75 7.69 11.11
C LEU A 61 8.98 8.73 12.21
N ASN A 62 10.20 8.77 12.73
CA ASN A 62 10.64 9.77 13.69
C ASN A 62 11.06 11.07 12.98
N GLY A 63 11.23 12.16 13.74
CA GLY A 63 11.55 13.48 13.19
C GLY A 63 12.86 13.57 12.41
N LYS A 64 13.82 12.65 12.61
CA LYS A 64 15.04 12.59 11.79
C LYS A 64 14.74 11.97 10.43
N GLU A 65 14.01 10.86 10.39
CA GLU A 65 13.61 10.17 9.16
C GLU A 65 12.76 11.07 8.26
N ILE A 66 11.85 11.86 8.84
CA ILE A 66 11.06 12.86 8.10
C ILE A 66 11.98 13.90 7.44
N LYS A 67 12.97 14.42 8.17
CA LYS A 67 13.92 15.40 7.63
C LYS A 67 14.77 14.81 6.50
N GLU A 68 15.16 13.55 6.63
CA GLU A 68 15.92 12.84 5.61
C GLU A 68 15.09 12.63 4.33
N LEU A 69 13.84 12.21 4.48
CA LEU A 69 12.91 12.02 3.37
C LEU A 69 12.67 13.34 2.60
N GLU A 70 12.46 14.45 3.30
CA GLU A 70 12.34 15.76 2.65
C GLU A 70 13.62 16.19 1.92
N LYS A 71 14.81 15.89 2.48
CA LYS A 71 16.09 16.13 1.76
C LYS A 71 16.19 15.32 0.48
N ILE A 72 15.83 14.04 0.50
CA ILE A 72 15.82 13.17 -0.68
C ILE A 72 14.87 13.73 -1.74
N LYS A 73 13.67 14.14 -1.33
CA LYS A 73 12.66 14.72 -2.22
C LYS A 73 13.15 16.00 -2.89
N GLU A 74 13.76 16.90 -2.14
CA GLU A 74 14.32 18.14 -2.69
C GLU A 74 15.50 17.87 -3.61
N LYS A 75 16.36 16.89 -3.30
CA LYS A 75 17.44 16.45 -4.20
C LYS A 75 16.88 15.90 -5.51
N TYR A 76 15.84 15.06 -5.45
CA TYR A 76 15.20 14.47 -6.62
C TYR A 76 14.56 15.53 -7.53
N LYS A 77 13.85 16.51 -6.96
CA LYS A 77 13.24 17.62 -7.72
C LYS A 77 14.26 18.45 -8.52
N LYS A 78 15.50 18.53 -8.04
CA LYS A 78 16.59 19.28 -8.68
C LYS A 78 17.33 18.49 -9.75
N GLN A 79 17.03 17.20 -9.93
CA GLN A 79 17.71 16.41 -10.95
C GLN A 79 17.29 16.84 -12.36
N PRO A 80 18.23 16.81 -13.32
CA PRO A 80 17.94 17.07 -14.73
C PRO A 80 16.86 16.10 -15.25
N LYS A 81 15.99 16.60 -16.12
CA LYS A 81 14.97 15.78 -16.77
C LYS A 81 15.59 14.91 -17.86
N GLU A 82 16.74 15.32 -18.38
CA GLU A 82 17.58 14.57 -19.29
C GLU A 82 17.95 13.21 -18.66
N GLY A 83 17.81 12.14 -19.45
CA GLY A 83 18.07 10.77 -19.00
C GLY A 83 17.05 10.22 -18.02
N PHE A 84 15.88 10.85 -17.85
CA PHE A 84 14.80 10.29 -17.04
C PHE A 84 14.38 8.90 -17.54
N GLU A 85 14.22 8.74 -18.86
CA GLU A 85 13.86 7.45 -19.47
C GLU A 85 14.87 6.37 -19.10
N ASN A 86 16.16 6.60 -19.35
CA ASN A 86 17.22 5.67 -18.97
C ASN A 86 17.20 5.34 -17.46
N ARG A 87 17.05 6.34 -16.57
CA ARG A 87 16.95 6.08 -15.12
C ARG A 87 15.72 5.23 -14.77
N TYR A 88 14.60 5.48 -15.44
CA TYR A 88 13.39 4.70 -15.26
C TYR A 88 13.58 3.26 -15.75
N GLU A 89 14.21 3.04 -16.90
CA GLU A 89 14.48 1.70 -17.44
C GLU A 89 15.39 0.88 -16.52
N VAL A 90 16.50 1.48 -16.06
CA VAL A 90 17.44 0.86 -15.12
C VAL A 90 16.74 0.52 -13.81
N PHE A 91 16.08 1.50 -13.20
CA PHE A 91 15.38 1.29 -11.93
C PHE A 91 14.27 0.24 -12.03
N THR A 92 13.46 0.30 -13.09
CA THR A 92 12.32 -0.61 -13.27
C THR A 92 12.80 -2.03 -13.54
N SER A 93 13.89 -2.20 -14.28
CA SER A 93 14.55 -3.51 -14.49
C SER A 93 15.02 -4.09 -13.17
N ASP A 94 15.80 -3.33 -12.40
CA ASP A 94 16.33 -3.78 -11.11
C ASP A 94 15.21 -4.07 -10.11
N PHE A 95 14.24 -3.16 -10.01
CA PHE A 95 13.13 -3.29 -9.07
C PHE A 95 12.26 -4.51 -9.39
N THR A 96 11.96 -4.72 -10.67
CA THR A 96 11.15 -5.87 -11.11
C THR A 96 11.89 -7.19 -10.95
N TYR A 97 13.15 -7.25 -11.36
CA TYR A 97 13.99 -8.44 -11.20
C TYR A 97 14.08 -8.85 -9.72
N ASN A 98 14.48 -7.93 -8.83
CA ASN A 98 14.67 -8.28 -7.42
C ASN A 98 13.35 -8.64 -6.72
N SER A 99 12.27 -7.92 -7.00
CA SER A 99 10.94 -8.18 -6.41
C SER A 99 10.42 -9.56 -6.81
N THR A 100 10.45 -9.89 -8.11
CA THR A 100 9.96 -11.18 -8.61
C THR A 100 10.88 -12.35 -8.25
N ALA A 101 12.20 -12.12 -8.17
CA ALA A 101 13.16 -13.15 -7.76
C ALA A 101 12.95 -13.61 -6.31
N ILE A 102 12.57 -12.70 -5.39
CA ILE A 102 12.21 -13.05 -4.00
C ILE A 102 10.99 -13.99 -3.96
N GLU A 103 10.05 -13.83 -4.89
CA GLU A 103 8.87 -14.68 -5.04
C GLU A 103 9.14 -15.96 -5.87
N GLY A 104 10.39 -16.18 -6.27
CA GLY A 104 10.86 -17.41 -6.92
C GLY A 104 10.89 -17.37 -8.45
N ASN A 105 10.77 -16.20 -9.07
CA ASN A 105 10.96 -16.03 -10.51
C ASN A 105 12.43 -16.26 -10.90
N THR A 106 12.68 -16.94 -12.02
CA THR A 106 14.03 -17.38 -12.43
C THR A 106 14.61 -16.59 -13.61
N LEU A 107 13.94 -15.54 -14.09
CA LEU A 107 14.51 -14.67 -15.12
C LEU A 107 15.74 -13.97 -14.55
N THR A 108 16.81 -13.90 -15.36
CA THR A 108 17.98 -13.07 -15.05
C THR A 108 17.64 -11.58 -15.18
N LEU A 109 18.49 -10.71 -14.62
CA LEU A 109 18.34 -9.26 -14.78
C LEU A 109 18.37 -8.86 -16.27
N GLN A 110 19.23 -9.50 -17.07
CA GLN A 110 19.30 -9.26 -18.51
C GLN A 110 18.00 -9.68 -19.21
N GLU A 111 17.51 -10.91 -18.98
CA GLU A 111 16.24 -11.37 -19.56
C GLU A 111 15.07 -10.46 -19.15
N THR A 112 15.07 -9.98 -17.91
CA THR A 112 14.06 -9.04 -17.40
C THR A 112 14.12 -7.71 -18.15
N ALA A 113 15.29 -7.09 -18.28
CA ALA A 113 15.43 -5.81 -18.99
C ALA A 113 15.03 -5.93 -20.47
N GLN A 114 15.48 -6.99 -21.14
CA GLN A 114 15.15 -7.27 -22.54
C GLN A 114 13.66 -7.53 -22.76
N LEU A 115 12.99 -8.24 -21.84
CA LEU A 115 11.56 -8.43 -21.88
C LEU A 115 10.80 -7.12 -21.73
N LEU A 116 11.21 -6.26 -20.78
CA LEU A 116 10.50 -5.02 -20.45
C LEU A 116 10.66 -3.92 -21.50
N PHE A 117 11.84 -3.81 -22.13
CA PHE A 117 12.21 -2.65 -22.95
C PHE A 117 12.58 -2.98 -24.40
N GLU A 118 12.96 -4.23 -24.71
CA GLU A 118 13.33 -4.66 -26.07
C GLU A 118 12.26 -5.56 -26.71
N GLY A 119 11.24 -5.98 -25.95
CA GLY A 119 10.18 -6.87 -26.43
C GLY A 119 10.62 -8.32 -26.67
N LEU A 120 11.79 -8.71 -26.13
CA LEU A 120 12.35 -10.04 -26.31
C LEU A 120 11.78 -10.99 -25.26
N THR A 121 11.01 -12.00 -25.70
CA THR A 121 10.41 -12.98 -24.78
C THR A 121 11.44 -14.07 -24.42
N PRO A 122 11.77 -14.25 -23.13
CA PRO A 122 12.71 -15.29 -22.71
C PRO A 122 12.08 -16.68 -22.78
N ARG A 123 12.93 -17.72 -22.87
CA ARG A 123 12.50 -19.12 -22.85
C ARG A 123 12.21 -19.58 -21.41
N ARG A 124 11.12 -19.08 -20.83
CA ARG A 124 10.65 -19.38 -19.47
C ARG A 124 9.15 -19.68 -19.48
N SER A 125 8.61 -20.04 -18.32
CA SER A 125 7.17 -20.28 -18.22
C SER A 125 6.39 -18.98 -18.48
N MET A 126 5.20 -19.08 -19.10
CA MET A 126 4.35 -17.90 -19.32
C MET A 126 3.96 -17.21 -18.01
N ARG A 127 3.85 -17.98 -16.91
CA ARG A 127 3.65 -17.42 -15.58
C ARG A 127 4.76 -16.44 -15.21
N GLU A 128 6.02 -16.85 -15.33
CA GLU A 128 7.16 -16.00 -14.96
C GLU A 128 7.30 -14.77 -15.86
N VAL A 129 7.03 -14.92 -17.16
CA VAL A 129 6.97 -13.80 -18.11
C VAL A 129 5.88 -12.82 -17.70
N ASN A 130 4.68 -13.32 -17.38
CA ASN A 130 3.55 -12.49 -16.95
C ASN A 130 3.83 -11.79 -15.61
N GLU A 131 4.48 -12.45 -14.65
CA GLU A 131 4.86 -11.82 -13.36
C GLU A 131 5.74 -10.59 -13.57
N VAL A 132 6.75 -10.67 -14.45
CA VAL A 132 7.62 -9.53 -14.78
C VAL A 132 6.85 -8.39 -15.47
N LEU A 133 6.04 -8.71 -16.48
CA LEU A 133 5.23 -7.71 -17.19
C LEU A 133 4.21 -7.04 -16.25
N ASN A 134 3.54 -7.83 -15.43
CA ASN A 134 2.55 -7.36 -14.46
C ASN A 134 3.18 -6.46 -13.40
N HIS A 135 4.38 -6.79 -12.93
CA HIS A 135 5.08 -5.97 -11.95
C HIS A 135 5.42 -4.59 -12.51
N LYS A 136 5.90 -4.50 -13.75
CA LYS A 136 6.09 -3.21 -14.45
C LYS A 136 4.76 -2.46 -14.58
N ASN A 137 3.70 -3.13 -15.03
CA ASN A 137 2.37 -2.51 -15.18
C ASN A 137 1.81 -1.99 -13.84
N ALA A 138 2.03 -2.72 -12.76
CA ALA A 138 1.65 -2.35 -11.41
C ALA A 138 2.44 -1.14 -10.92
N PHE A 139 3.74 -1.09 -11.20
CA PHE A 139 4.59 0.05 -10.88
C PHE A 139 4.16 1.31 -11.64
N ASP A 140 3.90 1.18 -12.95
CA ASP A 140 3.39 2.29 -13.77
C ASP A 140 2.02 2.78 -13.31
N PHE A 141 1.16 1.87 -12.87
CA PHE A 141 -0.13 2.22 -12.27
C PHE A 141 0.06 3.05 -10.99
N ILE A 142 1.00 2.68 -10.12
CA ILE A 142 1.33 3.44 -8.90
C ILE A 142 1.86 4.83 -9.25
N LEU A 143 2.81 4.93 -10.19
CA LEU A 143 3.42 6.22 -10.58
C LEU A 143 2.41 7.23 -11.12
N ASN A 144 1.38 6.74 -11.82
CA ASN A 144 0.33 7.58 -12.40
C ASN A 144 -0.83 7.86 -11.42
N TYR A 145 -0.89 7.18 -10.28
CA TYR A 145 -1.98 7.31 -9.32
C TYR A 145 -1.83 8.57 -8.45
N LYS A 146 -2.85 9.43 -8.46
CA LYS A 146 -2.88 10.70 -7.70
C LYS A 146 -3.91 10.72 -6.56
N GLY A 147 -4.62 9.60 -6.34
CA GLY A 147 -5.64 9.49 -5.30
C GLY A 147 -5.08 9.03 -3.96
N ASP A 148 -5.97 8.87 -2.98
CA ASP A 148 -5.62 8.29 -1.68
C ASP A 148 -5.45 6.77 -1.79
N ILE A 149 -4.61 6.20 -0.93
CA ILE A 149 -4.47 4.74 -0.80
C ILE A 149 -5.73 4.20 -0.13
N THR A 150 -6.62 3.60 -0.92
CA THR A 150 -7.89 3.01 -0.46
C THR A 150 -7.88 1.50 -0.61
N LYS A 151 -8.82 0.80 0.05
CA LYS A 151 -9.05 -0.64 -0.16
C LYS A 151 -9.24 -0.97 -1.65
N LYS A 152 -10.00 -0.13 -2.36
CA LYS A 152 -10.22 -0.26 -3.81
C LYS A 152 -8.91 -0.17 -4.58
N PHE A 153 -8.07 0.82 -4.29
CA PHE A 153 -6.75 0.96 -4.93
C PHE A 153 -5.87 -0.27 -4.71
N ILE A 154 -5.79 -0.77 -3.48
CA ILE A 154 -5.01 -1.98 -3.15
C ILE A 154 -5.53 -3.19 -3.92
N CYS A 155 -6.85 -3.35 -4.02
CA CYS A 155 -7.47 -4.43 -4.78
C CYS A 155 -7.17 -4.32 -6.27
N GLU A 156 -7.28 -3.14 -6.87
CA GLU A 156 -6.94 -2.93 -8.29
C GLU A 156 -5.46 -3.20 -8.56
N LEU A 157 -4.56 -2.74 -7.68
CA LEU A 157 -3.13 -3.04 -7.78
C LEU A 157 -2.86 -4.55 -7.75
N HIS A 158 -3.53 -5.28 -6.84
CA HIS A 158 -3.44 -6.73 -6.77
C HIS A 158 -3.92 -7.39 -8.07
N LYS A 159 -5.02 -6.92 -8.68
CA LYS A 159 -5.49 -7.46 -9.98
C LYS A 159 -4.43 -7.35 -11.07
N ILE A 160 -3.75 -6.22 -11.14
CA ILE A 160 -2.69 -5.98 -12.13
C ILE A 160 -1.53 -6.95 -11.89
N LEU A 161 -1.08 -7.09 -10.63
CA LEU A 161 0.06 -7.95 -10.27
C LEU A 161 -0.17 -9.42 -10.61
N VAL A 162 -1.37 -9.96 -10.38
CA VAL A 162 -1.63 -11.40 -10.47
C VAL A 162 -2.34 -11.84 -11.76
N LYS A 163 -2.47 -10.93 -12.73
CA LYS A 163 -3.16 -11.20 -13.99
C LYS A 163 -2.48 -12.35 -14.74
N ASP A 164 -3.22 -13.41 -15.04
CA ASP A 164 -2.72 -14.57 -15.79
C ASP A 164 -1.50 -15.28 -15.15
N THR A 165 -1.35 -15.19 -13.82
CA THR A 165 -0.29 -15.88 -13.06
C THR A 165 -0.83 -16.87 -12.01
N LEU A 166 -2.08 -16.72 -11.58
CA LEU A 166 -2.72 -17.62 -10.62
C LEU A 166 -3.27 -18.89 -11.29
N LYS A 167 -3.31 -19.96 -10.50
CA LYS A 167 -4.01 -21.19 -10.85
C LYS A 167 -5.52 -20.96 -10.97
N ASP A 168 -6.20 -21.79 -11.75
CA ASP A 168 -7.63 -21.64 -12.05
C ASP A 168 -8.52 -21.60 -10.81
N ASP A 169 -8.20 -22.42 -9.80
CA ASP A 169 -8.90 -22.51 -8.51
C ASP A 169 -8.73 -21.25 -7.63
N LEU A 170 -7.75 -20.41 -7.93
CA LEU A 170 -7.44 -19.17 -7.21
C LEU A 170 -7.89 -17.91 -7.94
N LYS A 171 -8.48 -18.02 -9.14
CA LYS A 171 -8.93 -16.86 -9.92
C LYS A 171 -9.99 -16.02 -9.19
N ASN A 172 -10.76 -16.62 -8.29
CA ASN A 172 -11.72 -15.91 -7.45
C ASN A 172 -11.09 -15.02 -6.36
N GLN A 173 -9.77 -15.12 -6.12
CA GLN A 173 -9.03 -14.29 -5.17
C GLN A 173 -8.45 -13.02 -5.81
N ILE A 174 -8.57 -12.86 -7.13
CA ILE A 174 -7.98 -11.74 -7.87
C ILE A 174 -8.65 -10.43 -7.45
N GLY A 175 -7.83 -9.51 -6.94
CA GLY A 175 -8.29 -8.20 -6.48
C GLY A 175 -9.25 -8.23 -5.29
N CYS A 176 -9.19 -9.24 -4.44
CA CYS A 176 -10.00 -9.34 -3.23
C CYS A 176 -9.11 -9.61 -2.01
N PHE A 177 -9.58 -9.22 -0.83
CA PHE A 177 -8.99 -9.72 0.41
C PHE A 177 -9.34 -11.20 0.56
N ARG A 178 -8.40 -11.97 1.11
CA ARG A 178 -8.58 -13.41 1.32
C ARG A 178 -9.80 -13.68 2.20
N ASN A 179 -10.52 -14.74 1.86
CA ASN A 179 -11.64 -15.26 2.62
C ASN A 179 -11.30 -16.53 3.42
N ILE A 180 -10.04 -16.97 3.36
CA ILE A 180 -9.53 -18.15 4.08
C ILE A 180 -8.29 -17.80 4.90
N GLN A 181 -8.06 -18.56 5.97
CA GLN A 181 -6.83 -18.45 6.76
C GLN A 181 -5.66 -19.02 5.95
N VAL A 182 -4.53 -18.33 5.99
CA VAL A 182 -3.29 -18.76 5.34
C VAL A 182 -2.15 -18.81 6.36
N TYR A 183 -1.10 -19.55 6.01
CA TYR A 183 0.09 -19.75 6.83
C TYR A 183 1.31 -19.43 5.98
N ILE A 184 2.28 -18.72 6.54
CA ILE A 184 3.51 -18.36 5.83
C ILE A 184 4.58 -19.40 6.20
N ARG A 185 5.06 -20.12 5.19
CA ARG A 185 6.09 -21.16 5.39
C ARG A 185 7.38 -20.51 5.88
N GLY A 186 8.05 -21.14 6.86
CA GLY A 186 9.32 -20.66 7.41
C GLY A 186 9.20 -19.66 8.55
N THR A 187 7.98 -19.38 9.03
CA THR A 187 7.75 -18.54 10.22
C THR A 187 6.60 -19.07 11.06
N ASN A 188 6.64 -18.81 12.37
CA ASN A 188 5.52 -19.07 13.29
C ASN A 188 4.52 -17.90 13.33
N TRP A 189 4.78 -16.83 12.59
CA TRP A 189 3.86 -15.69 12.52
C TRP A 189 2.58 -16.08 11.77
N LEU A 190 1.45 -15.81 12.42
CA LEU A 190 0.13 -16.06 11.86
C LEU A 190 -0.47 -14.76 11.33
N PRO A 191 -0.85 -14.69 10.03
CA PRO A 191 -1.64 -13.59 9.51
C PRO A 191 -2.98 -13.45 10.27
N PRO A 192 -3.57 -12.25 10.33
CA PRO A 192 -4.90 -12.03 10.93
C PRO A 192 -5.96 -13.01 10.41
N LYS A 193 -7.10 -13.14 11.06
CA LYS A 193 -8.19 -13.93 10.47
C LYS A 193 -8.83 -13.21 9.28
N PRO A 194 -9.44 -13.91 8.31
CA PRO A 194 -10.09 -13.27 7.17
C PRO A 194 -11.09 -12.18 7.57
N GLU A 195 -11.84 -12.42 8.64
CA GLU A 195 -12.85 -11.49 9.16
C GLU A 195 -12.23 -10.20 9.76
N GLU A 196 -10.93 -10.22 10.07
CA GLU A 196 -10.19 -9.08 10.63
C GLU A 196 -9.54 -8.20 9.55
N VAL A 197 -9.50 -8.67 8.30
CA VAL A 197 -8.90 -7.95 7.16
C VAL A 197 -9.95 -7.19 6.34
N CYS A 198 -11.18 -7.71 6.29
CA CYS A 198 -12.27 -7.24 5.43
C CYS A 198 -12.91 -5.91 5.87
#